data_AF-X6J1Q6-F1
#
_entry.id   AF-X6J1Q6-F1
#
_cell.length_a   1.000
_cell.length_b   1.000
_cell.length_c   1.000
_cell.angle_alpha   90.00
_cell.angle_beta   90.00
_cell.angle_gamma   90.00
#
_symmetry.space_group_name_H-M   'P 1'
#
loop_
_entity.id
_entity.type
_entity.pdbx_description
1 polymer ?
#
loop_
_entity_poly.entity_id
_entity_poly.type
_entity_poly.pdbx_seq_one_letter_code
_entity_poly.pdbx_strand_id
1 'polypeptide(L)'
;MTAGEKWSPSEKKVARTAYDAALKVALDKTLAELKSRAHVAATPSQIWDVEDFLRQQRRKINQMFDYRYSQLIQVFANLIRQGYLEENLLVGLSEDKRQTIRKYASWNREG
;
A
#
# COMPACT_ATOMS: atom_id res chain seq x y z
N MET A 1 -0.54 -21.09 -20.12
CA MET A 1 0.63 -20.34 -19.64
C MET A 1 0.31 -18.86 -19.74
N THR A 2 -0.17 -18.23 -18.66
CA THR A 2 -0.51 -16.80 -18.65
C THR A 2 0.76 -15.99 -18.47
N ALA A 3 0.92 -14.89 -19.21
CA ALA A 3 2.12 -14.04 -19.32
C ALA A 3 2.61 -13.37 -18.00
N GLY A 4 2.13 -13.79 -16.83
CA GLY A 4 2.32 -13.14 -15.53
C GLY A 4 3.36 -13.75 -14.58
N GLU A 5 3.99 -14.89 -14.88
CA GLU A 5 4.87 -15.56 -13.89
C GLU A 5 6.28 -14.98 -13.78
N LYS A 6 6.79 -14.30 -14.81
CA LYS A 6 8.17 -13.78 -14.82
C LYS A 6 8.18 -12.25 -14.77
N TRP A 7 8.82 -11.73 -13.74
CA TRP A 7 9.18 -10.32 -13.60
C TRP A 7 10.54 -10.08 -14.25
N SER A 8 10.59 -9.22 -15.26
CA SER A 8 11.86 -8.82 -15.88
C SER A 8 12.69 -7.95 -14.91
N PRO A 9 14.02 -7.79 -15.13
CA PRO A 9 14.83 -6.90 -14.29
C PRO A 9 14.31 -5.45 -14.25
N SER A 10 13.80 -4.92 -15.37
CA SER A 10 13.22 -3.57 -15.42
C SER A 10 11.90 -3.50 -14.65
N GLU A 11 11.03 -4.50 -14.78
CA GLU A 11 9.77 -4.57 -14.03
C GLU A 11 10.02 -4.69 -12.52
N LYS A 12 11.02 -5.46 -12.10
CA LYS A 12 11.41 -5.57 -10.67
C LYS A 12 11.82 -4.21 -10.10
N LYS A 13 12.57 -3.41 -10.87
CA LYS A 13 12.98 -2.06 -10.46
C LYS A 13 11.76 -1.15 -10.30
N VAL A 14 10.87 -1.14 -11.30
CA VAL A 14 9.62 -0.36 -11.27
C VAL A 14 8.74 -0.77 -10.08
N ALA A 15 8.57 -2.07 -9.88
CA ALA A 15 7.79 -2.62 -8.77
C ALA A 15 8.36 -2.20 -7.42
N ARG A 16 9.69 -2.25 -7.27
CA ARG A 16 10.35 -1.82 -6.04
C ARG A 16 10.10 -0.34 -5.77
N THR A 17 10.31 0.50 -6.77
CA THR A 17 10.09 1.94 -6.66
C THR A 17 8.64 2.28 -6.31
N ALA A 18 7.67 1.66 -6.98
CA ALA A 18 6.25 1.88 -6.69
C ALA A 18 5.88 1.41 -5.27
N TYR A 19 6.39 0.25 -4.84
CA TYR A 19 6.15 -0.28 -3.50
C TYR A 19 6.72 0.63 -2.41
N ASP A 20 7.99 1.04 -2.55
CA ASP A 20 8.66 1.90 -1.57
C ASP A 20 7.97 3.29 -1.51
N ALA A 21 7.55 3.84 -2.65
CA ALA A 21 6.78 5.08 -2.70
C ALA A 21 5.44 4.97 -1.96
N ALA A 22 4.68 3.88 -2.19
CA ALA A 22 3.41 3.65 -1.52
C ALA A 22 3.58 3.43 0.00
N LEU A 23 4.64 2.70 0.39
CA LEU A 23 4.96 2.50 1.81
C LEU A 23 5.28 3.84 2.49
N LYS A 24 6.05 4.70 1.81
CA LYS A 24 6.32 6.04 2.32
C LYS A 24 5.04 6.83 2.53
N VAL A 25 4.12 6.84 1.57
CA VAL A 25 2.82 7.54 1.69
C VAL A 25 2.02 6.99 2.87
N ALA A 26 1.98 5.67 3.07
CA ALA A 26 1.27 5.06 4.20
C ALA A 26 1.88 5.46 5.56
N LEU A 27 3.21 5.49 5.65
CA LEU A 27 3.94 5.91 6.85
C LEU A 27 3.77 7.41 7.13
N ASP A 28 3.83 8.26 6.10
CA ASP A 28 3.63 9.70 6.23
C ASP A 28 2.20 10.02 6.72
N LYS A 29 1.18 9.35 6.17
CA LYS A 29 -0.22 9.48 6.64
C LYS A 29 -0.36 9.02 8.10
N THR A 30 0.28 7.91 8.47
CA THR A 30 0.28 7.40 9.86
C THR A 30 0.96 8.39 10.81
N LEU A 31 2.07 8.99 10.40
CA LEU A 31 2.79 9.99 11.19
C LEU A 31 1.98 11.27 11.38
N ALA A 32 1.28 11.73 10.34
CA ALA A 32 0.40 12.90 10.43
C ALA A 32 -0.74 12.67 11.43
N GLU A 33 -1.38 11.51 11.37
CA GLU A 33 -2.46 11.13 12.29
C GLU A 33 -1.95 10.96 13.73
N LEU A 34 -0.77 10.36 13.90
CA LEU A 34 -0.11 10.29 15.21
C LEU A 34 0.08 11.70 15.81
N LYS A 35 0.64 12.63 15.03
CA LYS A 35 0.87 14.01 15.49
C LYS A 35 -0.44 14.70 15.88
N SER A 36 -1.49 14.51 15.09
CA SER A 36 -2.84 15.02 15.39
C SER A 36 -3.37 14.48 16.72
N ARG A 37 -3.36 13.17 16.91
CA ARG A 37 -3.84 12.52 18.15
C ARG A 37 -3.03 12.92 19.37
N ALA A 38 -1.71 12.96 19.24
CA ALA A 38 -0.82 13.38 20.32
C ALA A 38 -1.04 14.85 20.71
N HIS A 39 -1.34 15.72 19.74
CA HIS A 39 -1.64 17.13 20.01
C HIS A 39 -2.96 17.33 20.76
N VAL A 40 -3.97 16.49 20.48
CA VAL A 40 -5.30 16.58 21.11
C VAL A 40 -5.36 15.88 22.48
N ALA A 41 -4.44 14.97 22.77
CA ALA A 41 -4.38 14.28 24.06
C ALA A 41 -4.17 15.27 25.22
N ALA A 42 -5.15 15.36 26.12
CA ALA A 42 -5.20 16.28 27.25
C ALA A 42 -4.95 15.58 28.60
N THR A 43 -5.06 14.26 28.67
CA THR A 43 -4.83 13.49 29.90
C THR A 43 -3.74 12.43 29.73
N PRO A 44 -3.02 12.05 30.80
CA PRO A 44 -2.02 10.98 30.72
C PRO A 44 -2.58 9.64 30.27
N SER A 45 -3.84 9.33 30.56
CA SER A 45 -4.48 8.07 30.15
C SER A 45 -4.64 7.95 28.63
N GLN A 46 -4.82 9.06 27.91
CA GLN A 46 -4.99 9.08 26.45
C GLN A 46 -3.71 8.70 25.69
N ILE A 47 -2.56 8.62 26.36
CA ILE A 47 -1.33 8.07 25.77
C ILE A 47 -1.55 6.63 25.30
N TRP A 48 -2.40 5.86 26.00
CA TRP A 48 -2.71 4.48 25.62
C TRP A 48 -3.58 4.40 24.36
N ASP A 49 -4.49 5.34 24.13
CA ASP A 49 -5.27 5.40 22.88
C ASP A 49 -4.38 5.67 21.66
N VAL A 50 -3.35 6.51 21.83
CA VAL A 50 -2.34 6.78 20.81
C VAL A 50 -1.49 5.53 20.54
N GLU A 51 -1.12 4.81 21.59
CA GLU A 51 -0.36 3.56 21.52
C GLU A 51 -1.14 2.47 20.77
N ASP A 52 -2.41 2.27 21.13
CA ASP A 52 -3.29 1.31 20.48
C ASP A 52 -3.52 1.65 19.00
N PHE A 53 -3.69 2.94 18.68
CA PHE A 53 -3.74 3.40 17.29
C PHE A 53 -2.49 2.97 16.52
N LEU A 54 -1.29 3.23 17.06
CA LEU A 54 -0.03 2.87 16.42
C LEU A 54 0.12 1.35 16.23
N ARG A 55 -0.29 0.54 17.22
CA ARG A 55 -0.30 -0.93 17.10
C ARG A 55 -1.20 -1.40 15.96
N GLN A 56 -2.39 -0.82 15.85
CA GLN A 56 -3.33 -1.15 14.79
C GLN A 56 -2.79 -0.76 13.41
N GLN A 57 -2.21 0.45 13.27
CA GLN A 57 -1.62 0.89 12.00
C GLN A 57 -0.45 0.01 11.58
N ARG A 58 0.45 -0.37 12.52
CA ARG A 58 1.56 -1.27 12.24
C ARG A 58 1.07 -2.63 11.72
N ARG A 59 0.04 -3.21 12.35
CA ARG A 59 -0.56 -4.47 11.89
C ARG A 59 -1.16 -4.34 10.49
N LYS A 60 -1.93 -3.28 10.23
CA LYS A 60 -2.54 -3.00 8.93
C LYS A 60 -1.47 -2.87 7.83
N ILE A 61 -0.43 -2.06 8.06
CA ILE A 61 0.66 -1.87 7.09
C ILE A 61 1.35 -3.21 6.83
N ASN A 62 1.71 -3.97 7.87
CA ASN A 62 2.36 -5.27 7.69
C ASN A 62 1.51 -6.27 6.89
N GLN A 63 0.18 -6.22 7.03
CA GLN A 63 -0.73 -7.09 6.27
C GLN A 63 -0.91 -6.63 4.82
N MET A 64 -0.91 -5.32 4.56
CA MET A 64 -1.12 -4.78 3.21
C MET A 64 0.16 -4.83 2.35
N PHE A 65 1.33 -4.78 2.97
CA PHE A 65 2.61 -4.66 2.30
C PHE A 65 3.38 -5.99 2.31
N ASP A 66 3.06 -6.86 1.35
CA ASP A 66 3.74 -8.14 1.11
C ASP A 66 4.61 -8.08 -0.15
N TYR A 67 5.93 -7.96 0.03
CA TYR A 67 6.89 -7.84 -1.08
C TYR A 67 7.31 -9.20 -1.67
N ARG A 68 6.36 -10.08 -1.94
CA ARG A 68 6.59 -11.30 -2.74
C ARG A 68 6.07 -11.07 -4.15
N TYR A 69 6.90 -11.36 -5.16
CA TYR A 69 6.55 -11.14 -6.57
C TYR A 69 5.24 -11.82 -7.01
N SER A 70 4.89 -12.96 -6.41
CA SER A 70 3.61 -13.64 -6.64
C SER A 70 2.39 -12.90 -6.07
N GLN A 71 2.60 -12.01 -5.09
CA GLN A 71 1.56 -11.23 -4.42
C GLN A 71 1.45 -9.79 -4.95
N LEU A 72 2.51 -9.27 -5.60
CA LEU A 72 2.62 -7.85 -5.95
C LEU A 72 1.47 -7.31 -6.80
N ILE A 73 0.89 -8.12 -7.70
CA ILE A 73 -0.27 -7.70 -8.50
C ILE A 73 -1.46 -7.36 -7.59
N GLN A 74 -1.76 -8.21 -6.61
CA GLN A 74 -2.85 -8.00 -5.66
C GLN A 74 -2.52 -6.88 -4.66
N VAL A 75 -1.26 -6.80 -4.21
CA VAL A 75 -0.79 -5.72 -3.33
C VAL A 75 -0.95 -4.36 -4.01
N PHE A 76 -0.47 -4.19 -5.24
CA PHE A 76 -0.60 -2.91 -5.96
C PHE A 76 -2.07 -2.53 -6.21
N ALA A 77 -2.92 -3.49 -6.56
CA ALA A 77 -4.36 -3.24 -6.70
C ALA A 77 -4.98 -2.74 -5.38
N ASN A 78 -4.64 -3.38 -4.26
CA ASN A 78 -5.09 -2.96 -2.94
C ASN A 78 -4.56 -1.57 -2.56
N LEU A 79 -3.28 -1.27 -2.83
CA LEU A 79 -2.69 0.03 -2.52
C LEU A 79 -3.29 1.16 -3.35
N ILE A 80 -3.64 0.92 -4.61
CA ILE A 80 -4.39 1.89 -5.44
C ILE A 80 -5.77 2.13 -4.84
N ARG A 81 -6.50 1.05 -4.52
CA ARG A 81 -7.85 1.14 -3.93
C ARG A 81 -7.87 1.91 -2.61
N GLN A 82 -6.83 1.77 -1.80
CA GLN A 82 -6.69 2.47 -0.51
C GLN A 82 -6.07 3.88 -0.65
N GLY A 83 -5.76 4.33 -1.87
CA GLY A 83 -5.19 5.65 -2.14
C GLY A 83 -3.77 5.84 -1.59
N TYR A 84 -2.98 4.76 -1.55
CA TYR A 84 -1.55 4.80 -1.20
C TYR A 84 -0.64 4.76 -2.43
N LEU A 85 -1.14 4.28 -3.58
CA LEU A 85 -0.39 4.15 -4.81
C LEU A 85 -1.15 4.77 -5.97
N GLU A 86 -0.48 5.60 -6.76
CA GLU A 86 -0.99 6.11 -8.02
C GLU A 86 -0.64 5.16 -9.17
N GLU A 87 -1.58 4.93 -10.09
CA GLU A 87 -1.38 3.97 -11.19
C GLU A 87 -0.22 4.36 -12.13
N ASN A 88 0.06 5.65 -12.26
CA ASN A 88 1.15 6.17 -13.10
C ASN A 88 2.55 5.68 -12.66
N LEU A 89 2.72 5.31 -11.39
CA LEU A 89 3.98 4.75 -10.87
C LEU A 89 4.25 3.32 -11.39
N LEU A 90 3.28 2.72 -12.08
CA LEU A 90 3.38 1.37 -12.64
C LEU A 90 3.65 1.34 -14.14
N VAL A 91 3.80 2.48 -14.83
CA VAL A 91 3.91 2.57 -16.31
C VAL A 91 5.01 1.68 -16.91
N GLY A 92 6.08 1.38 -16.17
CA GLY A 92 7.15 0.48 -16.62
C GLY A 92 6.86 -1.02 -16.49
N LEU A 93 5.67 -1.42 -16.04
CA LEU A 93 5.20 -2.80 -16.05
C LEU A 93 4.54 -3.15 -17.39
N SER A 94 4.55 -4.44 -17.77
CA SER A 94 3.82 -4.90 -18.95
C SER A 94 2.34 -4.51 -18.89
N GLU A 95 1.73 -4.27 -20.05
CA GLU A 95 0.33 -3.87 -20.14
C GLU A 95 -0.59 -4.92 -19.49
N ASP A 96 -0.33 -6.22 -19.70
CA ASP A 96 -1.09 -7.31 -19.08
C ASP A 96 -1.11 -7.22 -17.54
N LYS A 97 0.04 -6.92 -16.93
CA LYS A 97 0.15 -6.75 -15.46
C LYS A 97 -0.65 -5.52 -15.03
N ARG A 98 -0.49 -4.39 -15.72
CA ARG A 98 -1.22 -3.14 -15.41
C ARG A 98 -2.74 -3.33 -15.54
N GLN A 99 -3.22 -3.99 -16.59
CA GLN A 99 -4.65 -4.29 -16.76
C GLN A 99 -5.18 -5.19 -15.64
N THR A 100 -4.42 -6.22 -15.26
CA THR A 100 -4.79 -7.10 -14.15
C THR A 100 -4.89 -6.32 -12.83
N ILE A 101 -3.94 -5.43 -12.56
CA ILE A 101 -3.95 -4.54 -11.38
C ILE A 101 -5.19 -3.64 -11.40
N ARG A 102 -5.49 -2.96 -12.51
CA ARG A 102 -6.70 -2.11 -12.65
C ARG A 102 -7.99 -2.89 -12.41
N LYS A 103 -8.07 -4.11 -12.97
CA LYS A 103 -9.23 -4.98 -12.80
C LYS A 103 -9.45 -5.31 -11.32
N TYR A 104 -8.41 -5.73 -10.61
CA TYR A 104 -8.52 -6.01 -9.18
C TYR A 104 -8.78 -4.75 -8.33
N ALA A 105 -8.24 -3.59 -8.72
CA ALA A 105 -8.47 -2.33 -8.00
C ALA A 105 -9.92 -1.85 -8.12
N SER A 106 -10.60 -2.16 -9.24
CA SER A 106 -11.98 -1.76 -9.50
C SER A 106 -13.04 -2.76 -9.00
N TRP A 107 -12.65 -3.99 -8.63
CA TRP A 107 -13.57 -5.11 -8.39
C TRP A 107 -14.46 -5.01 -7.11
N ASN A 108 -14.44 -3.88 -6.40
CA ASN A 108 -15.29 -3.60 -5.22
C ASN A 108 -15.95 -2.21 -5.25
N ARG A 109 -16.35 -1.70 -6.43
CA ARG A 109 -17.36 -0.62 -6.49
C ARG A 109 -18.80 -1.13 -6.35
N GLU A 110 -19.00 -2.45 -6.35
CA GLU A 110 -20.28 -3.12 -6.20
C GLU A 110 -20.14 -4.12 -5.04
N GLY A 111 -20.53 -3.69 -3.84
CA GLY A 111 -20.48 -4.48 -2.60
C GLY A 111 -20.93 -3.66 -1.42
#